data_AF-A0A7I7UKB8-F1
#
_entry.id   AF-A0A7I7UKB8-F1
#
_cell.length_a   1.000
_cell.length_b   1.000
_cell.length_c   1.000
_cell.angle_alpha   90.00
_cell.angle_beta   90.00
_cell.angle_gamma   90.00
#
_symmetry.space_group_name_H-M   'P 1'
#
loop_
_entity.id
_entity.type
_entity.pdbx_description
1 polymer ?
#
loop_
_entity_poly.entity_id
_entity_poly.type
_entity_poly.pdbx_seq_one_letter_code
_entity_poly.pdbx_strand_id
1 'polypeptide(L)'
;MPNQLDAAAFPDMHKLFAERFASKTRDEWADIFAGTDACVTPVLTWTEAAQNEHLRARSTLVQANGVDQAAPAPRFSRTPAPAVGAPPQAATLFDEICW
;
A
#
# COMPACT_ATOMS: atom_id res chain seq x y z
N MET A 1 26.68 12.20 -12.34
CA MET A 1 25.39 11.66 -12.78
C MET A 1 25.18 12.12 -14.22
N PRO A 2 24.73 11.25 -15.13
CA PRO A 2 24.29 11.67 -16.46
C PRO A 2 23.14 12.69 -16.37
N ASN A 3 22.88 13.42 -17.46
CA ASN A 3 21.73 14.32 -17.53
C ASN A 3 20.43 13.50 -17.49
N GLN A 4 19.49 13.88 -16.61
CA GLN A 4 18.24 13.12 -16.41
C GLN A 4 17.32 13.06 -17.64
N LEU A 5 17.46 13.98 -18.60
CA LEU A 5 16.66 14.00 -19.83
C LEU A 5 17.37 13.32 -21.02
N ASP A 6 18.60 12.85 -20.83
CA ASP A 6 19.33 12.12 -21.85
C ASP A 6 18.96 10.63 -21.82
N ALA A 7 17.99 10.26 -22.66
CA ALA A 7 17.52 8.89 -22.77
C ALA A 7 18.62 7.89 -23.18
N ALA A 8 19.64 8.32 -23.92
CA ALA A 8 20.74 7.46 -24.31
C ALA A 8 21.60 7.04 -23.10
N ALA A 9 21.62 7.85 -22.04
CA ALA A 9 22.37 7.58 -20.81
C ALA A 9 21.57 6.82 -19.74
N PHE A 10 20.30 6.48 -19.98
CA PHE A 10 19.47 5.74 -19.02
C PHE A 10 20.06 4.39 -18.59
N PRO A 11 20.69 3.59 -19.46
CA PRO A 11 21.34 2.34 -19.03
C PRO A 11 22.43 2.57 -17.97
N ASP A 12 23.25 3.61 -18.13
CA ASP A 12 24.31 3.96 -17.17
C ASP A 12 23.73 4.53 -15.87
N MET A 13 22.69 5.36 -15.96
CA MET A 13 21.98 5.89 -14.79
C MET A 13 21.32 4.76 -13.98
N HIS A 14 20.69 3.79 -14.66
CA HIS A 14 20.13 2.62 -14.02
C HIS A 14 21.20 1.80 -13.29
N LYS A 15 22.35 1.56 -13.94
CA LYS A 15 23.47 0.84 -13.31
C LYS A 15 23.96 1.55 -12.04
N LEU A 16 24.12 2.87 -12.10
CA LEU A 16 24.52 3.67 -10.95
C LEU A 16 23.49 3.59 -9.80
N PHE A 17 22.20 3.70 -10.09
CA PHE A 17 21.16 3.57 -9.08
C PHE A 17 21.12 2.17 -8.47
N ALA A 18 21.23 1.12 -9.28
CA ALA A 18 21.26 -0.26 -8.80
C ALA A 18 22.44 -0.50 -7.85
N GLU A 19 23.65 -0.06 -8.24
CA GLU A 19 24.85 -0.16 -7.39
C GLU A 19 24.69 0.59 -6.07
N ARG A 20 24.08 1.78 -6.09
CA ARG A 20 23.84 2.57 -4.87
C ARG A 20 22.78 1.92 -3.99
N PHE A 21 21.61 1.58 -4.52
CA PHE A 21 20.55 0.95 -3.71
C PHE A 21 21.00 -0.39 -3.11
N ALA A 22 21.84 -1.17 -3.81
CA ALA A 22 22.39 -2.42 -3.30
C ALA A 22 23.39 -2.25 -2.12
N SER A 23 23.87 -1.03 -1.86
CA SER A 23 24.88 -0.77 -0.81
C SER A 23 24.32 -0.64 0.61
N LYS A 24 22.98 -0.64 0.77
CA LYS A 24 22.29 -0.59 2.06
C LYS A 24 21.08 -1.52 2.03
N THR A 25 20.61 -1.88 3.20
CA THR A 25 19.36 -2.62 3.36
C THR A 25 18.14 -1.76 2.98
N ARG A 26 17.00 -2.42 2.74
CA ARG A 26 15.72 -1.74 2.49
C ARG A 26 15.37 -0.79 3.63
N ASP A 27 15.56 -1.23 4.87
CA ASP A 27 15.11 -0.47 6.05
C ASP A 27 16.00 0.76 6.27
N GLU A 28 17.32 0.65 6.06
CA GLU A 28 18.20 1.83 6.05
C GLU A 28 17.79 2.85 4.97
N TRP A 29 17.41 2.40 3.78
CA TRP A 29 16.90 3.31 2.74
C TRP A 29 15.55 3.92 3.13
N ALA A 30 14.65 3.14 3.72
CA ALA A 30 13.36 3.62 4.19
C ALA A 30 13.55 4.75 5.22
N ASP A 31 14.48 4.59 6.16
CA ASP A 31 14.83 5.60 7.16
C ASP A 31 15.46 6.85 6.52
N ILE A 32 16.38 6.68 5.56
CA ILE A 32 17.04 7.80 4.87
C ILE A 32 16.03 8.66 4.11
N PHE A 33 15.06 8.05 3.43
CA PHE A 33 14.10 8.75 2.58
C PHE A 33 12.81 9.14 3.30
N ALA A 34 12.58 8.69 4.54
CA ALA A 34 11.41 9.02 5.34
C ALA A 34 11.24 10.54 5.47
N GLY A 35 10.06 11.05 5.11
CA GLY A 35 9.72 12.47 5.21
C GLY A 35 10.36 13.37 4.15
N THR A 36 11.07 12.82 3.17
CA THR A 36 11.64 13.58 2.04
C THR A 36 10.74 13.52 0.80
N ASP A 37 10.83 14.52 -0.07
CA ASP A 37 10.13 14.56 -1.37
C ASP A 37 10.86 13.75 -2.47
N ALA A 38 11.63 12.72 -2.08
CA ALA A 38 12.45 11.93 -3.01
C ALA A 38 11.67 10.84 -3.77
N CYS A 39 10.39 10.61 -3.44
CA CYS A 39 9.54 9.57 -4.04
C CYS A 39 10.13 8.15 -3.96
N VAL A 40 10.87 7.83 -2.88
CA VAL A 40 11.40 6.49 -2.61
C VAL A 40 10.67 5.92 -1.40
N THR A 41 10.08 4.74 -1.56
CA THR A 41 9.37 4.02 -0.50
C THR A 41 9.77 2.55 -0.49
N PRO A 42 9.78 1.87 0.67
CA PRO A 42 10.09 0.46 0.73
C PRO A 42 9.03 -0.37 0.01
N VAL A 43 9.45 -1.43 -0.67
CA VAL A 43 8.55 -2.48 -1.15
C VAL A 43 8.23 -3.40 0.03
N LEU A 44 6.96 -3.44 0.42
CA LEU A 44 6.48 -4.21 1.57
C LEU A 44 5.83 -5.52 1.11
N THR A 45 6.01 -6.56 1.90
CA THR A 45 5.17 -7.77 1.84
C THR A 45 3.76 -7.48 2.35
N TRP A 46 2.82 -8.40 2.12
CA TRP A 46 1.45 -8.26 2.63
C TRP A 46 1.38 -8.10 4.16
N THR A 47 2.17 -8.90 4.88
CA THR A 47 2.24 -8.84 6.35
C THR A 47 2.82 -7.51 6.84
N GLU A 48 3.87 -7.00 6.19
CA GLU A 48 4.46 -5.70 6.53
C GLU A 48 3.51 -4.54 6.18
N ALA A 49 2.77 -4.65 5.07
CA ALA A 49 1.76 -3.66 4.69
C ALA A 49 0.64 -3.55 5.74
N ALA A 50 0.16 -4.67 6.29
CA ALA A 50 -0.82 -4.68 7.38
C ALA A 50 -0.32 -3.96 8.65
N GLN A 51 1.00 -3.98 8.87
CA GLN A 51 1.65 -3.33 10.03
C GLN A 51 2.15 -1.91 9.74
N ASN A 52 2.15 -1.46 8.49
CA ASN A 52 2.68 -0.17 8.07
C ASN A 52 1.98 1.01 8.76
N GLU A 53 2.76 1.96 9.26
CA GLU A 53 2.27 3.12 10.02
C GLU A 53 1.22 3.93 9.24
N HIS A 54 1.49 4.25 7.97
CA HIS A 54 0.58 5.06 7.16
C HIS A 54 -0.75 4.32 6.89
N LEU A 55 -0.69 3.03 6.59
CA LEU A 55 -1.89 2.22 6.34
C LEU A 55 -2.72 2.02 7.61
N ARG A 56 -2.07 1.83 8.78
CA ARG A 56 -2.73 1.71 10.09
C ARG A 56 -3.34 3.01 10.57
N ALA A 57 -2.60 4.12 10.51
CA ALA A 57 -3.07 5.45 10.90
C ALA A 57 -4.32 5.86 10.12
N ARG A 58 -4.43 5.37 8.89
CA ARG A 58 -5.60 5.61 8.06
C ARG A 58 -6.64 4.50 8.16
N SER A 59 -6.38 3.34 8.73
CA SER A 59 -7.30 2.18 8.65
C SER A 59 -7.60 1.78 7.20
N THR A 60 -6.58 1.77 6.34
CA THR A 60 -6.71 1.31 4.95
C THR A 60 -6.86 -0.21 4.89
N LEU A 61 -6.11 -0.91 5.74
CA LEU A 61 -6.29 -2.33 6.03
C LEU A 61 -6.91 -2.44 7.43
N VAL A 62 -7.91 -3.30 7.57
CA VAL A 62 -8.66 -3.54 8.80
C VAL A 62 -8.74 -5.03 9.09
N GLN A 63 -8.67 -5.39 10.36
CA GLN A 63 -8.94 -6.75 10.79
C GLN A 63 -10.45 -6.91 10.98
N ALA A 64 -11.09 -7.73 10.14
CA ALA A 64 -12.51 -7.99 10.20
C ALA A 64 -12.79 -9.45 9.83
N ASN A 65 -13.74 -10.06 10.52
CA ASN A 65 -14.05 -11.49 10.39
C ASN A 65 -12.82 -12.41 10.59
N GLY A 66 -11.90 -12.00 11.46
CA GLY A 66 -10.70 -12.78 11.83
C GLY A 66 -9.51 -12.66 10.87
N VAL A 67 -9.61 -11.88 9.79
CA VAL A 67 -8.55 -11.71 8.79
C VAL A 67 -8.30 -10.24 8.45
N ASP A 68 -7.11 -9.92 7.94
CA ASP A 68 -6.82 -8.61 7.38
C ASP A 68 -7.48 -8.47 6.00
N GLN A 69 -8.16 -7.35 5.79
CA GLN A 69 -8.78 -7.00 4.51
C GLN A 69 -8.82 -5.50 4.30
N ALA A 70 -9.05 -5.07 3.05
CA ALA A 70 -9.15 -3.64 2.74
C ALA A 70 -10.45 -3.03 3.30
N ALA A 71 -10.35 -1.82 3.85
CA ALA A 71 -11.51 -1.02 4.22
C ALA A 71 -12.20 -0.43 2.97
N PRO A 72 -13.50 -0.11 3.04
CA PRO A 72 -14.20 0.56 1.94
C PRO A 72 -13.53 1.89 1.54
N ALA A 73 -13.47 2.13 0.23
CA ALA A 73 -12.92 3.35 -0.35
C ALA A 73 -13.75 3.81 -1.57
N PRO A 74 -13.84 5.12 -1.85
CA PRO A 74 -13.25 6.24 -1.09
C PRO A 74 -14.01 6.52 0.22
N ARG A 75 -13.51 7.47 1.03
CA ARG A 75 -14.18 7.91 2.25
C ARG A 75 -15.06 9.11 1.97
N PHE A 76 -16.30 9.05 2.45
CA PHE A 76 -17.27 10.14 2.36
C PHE A 76 -17.45 10.78 3.75
N SER A 77 -17.41 12.10 3.82
CA SER A 77 -17.47 12.84 5.09
C SER A 77 -18.87 12.81 5.75
N ARG A 78 -19.94 12.87 4.96
CA ARG A 78 -21.33 12.92 5.46
C ARG A 78 -21.97 11.54 5.62
N THR A 79 -21.67 10.62 4.72
CA THR A 79 -22.28 9.28 4.65
C THR A 79 -21.18 8.23 4.52
N PRO A 80 -20.37 8.01 5.57
CA PRO A 80 -19.30 7.03 5.53
C PRO A 80 -19.87 5.63 5.25
N ALA A 81 -19.06 4.79 4.62
CA ALA A 81 -19.42 3.39 4.45
C ALA A 81 -19.57 2.70 5.82
N PRO A 82 -20.48 1.73 5.96
CA PRO A 82 -20.54 0.91 7.17
C PRO A 82 -19.27 0.07 7.34
N ALA A 83 -19.08 -0.46 8.54
CA ALA A 83 -18.04 -1.44 8.80
C ALA A 83 -18.21 -2.67 7.88
N VAL A 84 -17.10 -3.35 7.55
CA VAL A 84 -17.15 -4.52 6.68
C VAL A 84 -17.90 -5.65 7.37
N GLY A 85 -18.98 -6.13 6.75
CA GLY A 85 -19.77 -7.27 7.24
C GLY A 85 -19.07 -8.61 7.04
N ALA A 86 -19.67 -9.68 7.56
CA ALA A 86 -19.22 -11.04 7.29
C ALA A 86 -19.64 -11.48 5.87
N PRO A 87 -18.83 -12.32 5.19
CA PRO A 87 -19.27 -12.99 3.97
C PRO A 87 -20.56 -13.81 4.24
N PRO A 88 -21.48 -13.91 3.27
CA PRO A 88 -22.64 -14.78 3.39
C PRO A 88 -22.22 -16.22 3.68
N GLN A 89 -22.74 -16.79 4.78
CA GLN A 89 -22.43 -18.18 5.17
C GLN A 89 -23.33 -19.20 4.46
N ALA A 90 -24.44 -18.73 3.88
CA ALA A 90 -25.39 -19.52 3.12
C ALA A 90 -26.06 -18.65 2.05
N ALA A 91 -26.73 -19.28 1.10
CA ALA A 91 -27.54 -18.60 0.11
C ALA A 91 -28.84 -18.06 0.74
N THR A 92 -29.24 -16.85 0.34
CA THR A 92 -30.55 -16.28 0.67
C THR A 92 -31.61 -16.90 -0.24
N LEU A 93 -32.75 -17.30 0.32
CA LEU A 93 -33.85 -17.85 -0.45
C LEU A 93 -34.54 -16.77 -1.28
N PHE A 94 -35.09 -17.14 -2.44
CA PHE A 94 -35.71 -16.18 -3.37
C PHE A 94 -36.84 -15.39 -2.72
N ASP A 95 -37.70 -16.06 -1.94
CA ASP A 95 -38.84 -15.46 -1.25
C ASP A 95 -38.42 -14.54 -0.07
N GLU A 96 -37.15 -14.56 0.32
CA GLU A 96 -36.57 -13.72 1.39
C GLU A 96 -35.81 -12.50 0.85
N ILE A 97 -35.71 -12.33 -0.48
CA ILE A 97 -35.03 -11.18 -1.07
C ILE A 97 -35.90 -9.92 -0.93
N CYS A 98 -35.39 -8.93 -0.18
CA CYS A 98 -36.04 -7.63 -0.01
C CYS A 98 -35.54 -6.63 -1.07
N TRP A 99 -36.24 -6.59 -2.21
CA TRP A 99 -36.04 -5.58 -3.26
C TRP A 99 -36.54 -4.19 -2.83
#